data_AF-A0A7S3I165-F1
#
_entry.id   AF-A0A7S3I165-F1
#
_cell.length_a   1.000
_cell.length_b   1.000
_cell.length_c   1.000
_cell.angle_alpha   90.00
_cell.angle_beta   90.00
_cell.angle_gamma   90.00
#
_symmetry.space_group_name_H-M   'P 1'
#
loop_
_entity.id
_entity.type
_entity.pdbx_description
1 polymer ?
#
loop_
_entity_poly.entity_id
_entity_poly.type
_entity_poly.pdbx_seq_one_letter_code
_entity_poly.pdbx_strand_id
1 'polypeptide(L)'
;MGNIADAELKTNSLMFSQSVEASYITSDMVCTMVNRWNSNGKPIFMGPKDFKERILTSDMDQEIKLNYMKWLTQGLDIDMFEMLSVLSLYARSSISARFRVLFKIYCIEQEGTMTIDEFRFCMGKLATSVGATLTIKKTILHELIKISEPRLVPEQQ
;
A
#
# COMPACT_ATOMS: atom_id res chain seq x y z
N MET A 1 9.94 26.25 -12.48
CA MET A 1 10.39 24.86 -12.73
C MET A 1 10.14 23.93 -11.53
N GLY A 2 9.09 24.16 -10.73
CA GLY A 2 8.57 23.17 -9.78
C GLY A 2 7.12 22.92 -10.16
N ASN A 3 6.80 21.70 -10.62
CA ASN A 3 5.43 21.16 -10.76
C ASN A 3 5.38 19.83 -11.51
N ILE A 4 6.38 19.49 -12.33
CA ILE A 4 6.34 18.26 -13.14
C ILE A 4 6.66 17.03 -12.26
N ALA A 5 7.76 17.08 -11.50
CA ALA A 5 8.16 15.99 -10.60
C ALA A 5 7.08 15.69 -9.53
N ASP A 6 6.48 16.74 -8.94
CA ASP A 6 5.42 16.59 -7.94
C ASP A 6 4.12 16.02 -8.52
N ALA A 7 3.78 16.38 -9.76
CA ALA A 7 2.61 15.84 -10.46
C ALA A 7 2.81 14.35 -10.80
N GLU A 8 4.02 13.98 -11.22
CA GLU A 8 4.37 12.60 -11.57
C GLU A 8 4.38 11.69 -10.32
N LEU A 9 4.93 12.18 -9.20
CA LEU A 9 4.90 11.49 -7.90
C LEU A 9 3.48 11.21 -7.40
N LYS A 10 2.59 12.20 -7.52
CA LYS A 10 1.18 12.06 -7.15
C LYS A 10 0.47 11.06 -8.06
N THR A 11 0.75 11.10 -9.35
CA THR A 11 0.18 10.17 -10.35
C THR A 11 0.62 8.74 -10.07
N ASN A 12 1.90 8.50 -9.80
CA ASN A 12 2.40 7.16 -9.52
C ASN A 12 1.87 6.58 -8.20
N SER A 13 1.72 7.43 -7.19
CA SER A 13 1.12 7.02 -5.90
C SER A 13 -0.36 6.68 -6.04
N LEU A 14 -1.10 7.43 -6.87
CA LEU A 14 -2.48 7.12 -7.23
C LEU A 14 -2.59 5.78 -7.96
N MET A 15 -1.76 5.55 -8.98
CA MET A 15 -1.76 4.31 -9.76
C MET A 15 -1.49 3.09 -8.87
N PHE A 16 -0.58 3.21 -7.90
CA PHE A 16 -0.35 2.15 -6.92
C PHE A 16 -1.60 1.89 -6.07
N SER A 17 -2.21 2.92 -5.47
CA SER A 17 -3.41 2.77 -4.64
C SER A 17 -4.56 2.11 -5.39
N GLN A 18 -4.80 2.51 -6.65
CA GLN A 18 -5.82 1.91 -7.51
C GLN A 18 -5.50 0.44 -7.81
N SER A 19 -4.24 0.10 -8.06
CA SER A 19 -3.82 -1.28 -8.32
C SER A 19 -4.02 -2.20 -7.12
N VAL A 20 -3.79 -1.69 -5.90
CA VAL A 20 -4.06 -2.41 -4.65
C VAL A 20 -5.56 -2.62 -4.46
N GLU A 21 -6.37 -1.57 -4.68
CA GLU A 21 -7.83 -1.63 -4.57
C GLU A 21 -8.47 -2.63 -5.56
N ALA A 22 -7.94 -2.70 -6.77
CA ALA A 22 -8.41 -3.63 -7.81
C ALA A 22 -7.98 -5.09 -7.57
N SER A 23 -6.96 -5.32 -6.73
CA SER A 23 -6.38 -6.65 -6.52
C SER A 23 -7.25 -7.56 -5.64
N TYR A 24 -7.18 -8.87 -5.86
CA TYR A 24 -7.80 -9.87 -4.99
C TYR A 24 -6.86 -10.32 -3.87
N ILE A 25 -6.78 -9.53 -2.79
CA ILE A 25 -5.88 -9.81 -1.66
C ILE A 25 -6.65 -10.52 -0.54
N THR A 26 -6.15 -11.68 -0.08
CA THR A 26 -6.68 -12.39 1.11
C THR A 26 -5.68 -12.35 2.26
N SER A 27 -6.13 -12.57 3.50
CA SER A 27 -5.21 -12.61 4.65
C SER A 27 -4.23 -13.78 4.60
N ASP A 28 -4.59 -14.90 3.97
CA ASP A 28 -3.71 -16.06 3.84
C ASP A 28 -2.59 -15.79 2.84
N MET A 29 -2.88 -15.07 1.75
CA MET A 29 -1.86 -14.58 0.82
C MET A 29 -0.85 -13.68 1.55
N VAL A 30 -1.33 -12.71 2.32
CA VAL A 30 -0.43 -11.81 3.07
C VAL A 30 0.34 -12.56 4.16
N CYS A 31 -0.27 -13.52 4.87
CA CYS A 31 0.47 -14.40 5.80
C CYS A 31 1.61 -15.14 5.09
N THR A 32 1.37 -15.63 3.89
CA THR A 32 2.38 -16.34 3.09
C THR A 32 3.50 -15.40 2.67
N MET A 33 3.16 -14.16 2.26
CA MET A 33 4.16 -13.11 1.97
C MET A 33 5.01 -12.78 3.19
N VAL A 34 4.40 -12.64 4.38
CA VAL A 34 5.13 -12.38 5.64
C VAL A 34 6.06 -13.53 5.98
N ASN A 35 5.61 -14.78 5.84
CA ASN A 35 6.45 -15.96 6.08
C ASN A 35 7.67 -15.97 5.13
N ARG A 36 7.46 -15.66 3.85
CA ARG A 36 8.55 -15.56 2.86
C ARG A 36 9.50 -14.41 3.18
N TRP A 37 8.98 -13.25 3.55
CA TRP A 37 9.80 -12.12 3.97
C TRP A 37 10.67 -12.50 5.18
N ASN A 38 10.11 -13.23 6.15
CA ASN A 38 10.86 -13.79 7.28
C ASN A 38 11.95 -14.76 6.83
N SER A 39 11.65 -15.68 5.91
CA SER A 39 12.63 -16.62 5.35
C SER A 39 13.75 -15.94 4.54
N ASN A 40 13.50 -14.73 4.03
CA ASN A 40 14.51 -13.91 3.33
C ASN A 40 15.31 -13.00 4.28
N GLY A 41 15.23 -13.23 5.61
CA GLY A 41 15.98 -12.45 6.60
C GLY A 41 15.34 -11.12 6.98
N LYS A 42 14.05 -10.92 6.68
CA LYS A 42 13.27 -9.70 6.98
C LYS A 42 13.94 -8.40 6.50
N PRO A 43 14.35 -8.29 5.23
CA PRO A 43 14.96 -7.06 4.73
C PRO A 43 14.00 -5.87 4.89
N ILE A 44 14.51 -4.74 5.38
CA ILE A 44 13.70 -3.52 5.58
C ILE A 44 13.27 -2.94 4.23
N PHE A 45 14.18 -2.98 3.26
CA PHE A 45 13.99 -2.48 1.91
C PHE A 45 14.19 -3.60 0.89
N MET A 46 13.39 -3.59 -0.18
CA MET A 46 13.47 -4.58 -1.25
C MET A 46 13.18 -3.97 -2.61
N GLY A 47 14.00 -4.29 -3.61
CA GLY A 47 13.73 -3.85 -4.99
C GLY A 47 12.41 -4.43 -5.52
N PRO A 48 11.67 -3.72 -6.40
CA PRO A 48 10.39 -4.21 -6.94
C PRO A 48 10.45 -5.58 -7.60
N LYS A 49 11.56 -5.87 -8.30
CA LYS A 49 11.80 -7.17 -8.92
C LYS A 49 11.94 -8.28 -7.87
N ASP A 50 12.74 -8.05 -6.83
CA ASP A 50 12.91 -9.01 -5.74
C ASP A 50 11.61 -9.23 -4.97
N PHE A 51 10.82 -8.18 -4.75
CA PHE A 51 9.50 -8.33 -4.13
C PHE A 51 8.59 -9.22 -4.97
N LYS A 52 8.55 -8.97 -6.29
CA LYS A 52 7.76 -9.78 -7.21
C LYS A 52 8.21 -11.24 -7.27
N GLU A 53 9.51 -11.51 -7.26
CA GLU A 53 10.05 -12.86 -7.46
C GLU A 53 10.12 -13.68 -6.16
N ARG A 54 10.42 -13.03 -5.03
CA ARG A 54 10.71 -13.72 -3.76
C ARG A 54 9.55 -13.67 -2.77
N ILE A 55 8.71 -12.63 -2.84
CA ILE A 55 7.61 -12.42 -1.89
C ILE A 55 6.28 -12.82 -2.52
N LEU A 56 5.93 -12.19 -3.65
CA LEU A 56 4.78 -12.62 -4.46
C LEU A 56 5.09 -13.98 -5.08
N THR A 57 4.28 -14.98 -4.78
CA THR A 57 4.34 -16.26 -5.49
C THR A 57 3.80 -16.09 -6.92
N SER A 58 4.07 -17.04 -7.82
CA SER A 58 3.52 -17.03 -9.18
C SER A 58 2.00 -17.14 -9.22
N ASP A 59 1.38 -17.82 -8.25
CA ASP A 59 -0.07 -17.91 -8.07
C ASP A 59 -0.68 -16.61 -7.52
N MET A 60 0.02 -15.88 -6.65
CA MET A 60 -0.45 -14.59 -6.15
C MET A 60 -0.33 -13.45 -7.16
N ASP A 61 0.67 -13.48 -8.05
CA ASP A 61 0.87 -12.43 -9.07
C ASP A 61 -0.31 -12.31 -10.05
N GLN A 62 -1.10 -13.38 -10.23
CA GLN A 62 -2.31 -13.33 -11.04
C GLN A 62 -3.44 -12.53 -10.38
N GLU A 63 -3.52 -12.57 -9.06
CA GLU A 63 -4.56 -11.95 -8.25
C GLU A 63 -4.15 -10.56 -7.72
N ILE A 64 -2.84 -10.35 -7.50
CA ILE A 64 -2.25 -9.16 -6.88
C ILE A 64 -1.40 -8.43 -7.92
N LYS A 65 -2.05 -7.55 -8.69
CA LYS A 65 -1.44 -6.83 -9.82
C LYS A 65 -1.01 -5.43 -9.40
N LEU A 66 0.08 -5.34 -8.65
CA LEU A 66 0.59 -4.07 -8.15
C LEU A 66 1.27 -3.23 -9.23
N ASN A 67 1.04 -1.92 -9.21
CA ASN A 67 1.75 -0.97 -10.05
C ASN A 67 3.00 -0.45 -9.32
N TYR A 68 4.19 -0.84 -9.82
CA TYR A 68 5.47 -0.49 -9.22
C TYR A 68 6.11 0.81 -9.76
N MET A 69 5.41 1.56 -10.63
CA MET A 69 5.99 2.75 -11.27
C MET A 69 6.52 3.77 -10.27
N LYS A 70 5.85 3.92 -9.11
CA LYS A 70 6.32 4.77 -8.00
C LYS A 70 7.78 4.52 -7.62
N TRP A 71 8.20 3.25 -7.57
CA TRP A 71 9.55 2.86 -7.18
C TRP A 71 10.49 2.81 -8.39
N LEU A 72 10.02 2.29 -9.51
CA LEU A 72 10.83 2.11 -10.73
C LEU A 72 11.31 3.43 -11.32
N THR A 73 10.45 4.47 -11.41
CA THR A 73 10.85 5.74 -12.02
C THR A 73 11.85 6.52 -11.19
N GLN A 74 11.91 6.26 -9.88
CA GLN A 74 12.80 6.95 -8.94
C GLN A 74 14.02 6.11 -8.55
N GLY A 75 14.11 4.86 -9.00
CA GLY A 75 15.16 3.93 -8.57
C GLY A 75 15.15 3.67 -7.05
N LEU A 76 13.96 3.68 -6.44
CA LEU A 76 13.78 3.49 -4.99
C LEU A 76 13.46 2.04 -4.67
N ASP A 77 13.87 1.60 -3.48
CA ASP A 77 13.45 0.33 -2.90
C ASP A 77 12.08 0.45 -2.19
N ILE A 78 11.38 -0.68 -2.13
CA ILE A 78 10.12 -0.83 -1.41
C ILE A 78 10.42 -0.96 0.08
N ASP A 79 9.83 -0.08 0.89
CA ASP A 79 9.73 -0.29 2.34
C ASP A 79 8.78 -1.47 2.61
N MET A 80 9.34 -2.57 3.13
CA MET A 80 8.61 -3.82 3.32
C MET A 80 7.53 -3.72 4.38
N PHE A 81 7.74 -2.91 5.42
CA PHE A 81 6.74 -2.69 6.46
C PHE A 81 5.54 -1.91 5.90
N GLU A 82 5.80 -0.87 5.10
CA GLU A 82 4.74 -0.11 4.43
C GLU A 82 3.95 -1.00 3.46
N MET A 83 4.66 -1.74 2.59
CA MET A 83 4.04 -2.59 1.58
C MET A 83 3.15 -3.68 2.21
N LEU A 84 3.70 -4.47 3.14
CA LEU A 84 2.94 -5.55 3.79
C LEU A 84 1.79 -5.03 4.64
N SER A 85 1.93 -3.84 5.23
CA SER A 85 0.83 -3.18 5.95
C SER A 85 -0.30 -2.75 5.03
N VAL A 86 0.02 -2.13 3.90
CA VAL A 86 -0.98 -1.76 2.88
C VAL A 86 -1.73 -3.01 2.41
N LEU A 87 -1.02 -4.07 2.02
CA LEU A 87 -1.66 -5.31 1.59
C LEU A 87 -2.51 -5.94 2.70
N SER A 88 -2.07 -5.88 3.96
CA SER A 88 -2.85 -6.35 5.12
C SER A 88 -4.14 -5.54 5.32
N LEU A 89 -4.10 -4.22 5.14
CA LEU A 89 -5.27 -3.35 5.28
C LEU A 89 -6.32 -3.61 4.19
N TYR A 90 -5.86 -3.87 2.96
CA TYR A 90 -6.73 -4.16 1.82
C TYR A 90 -7.16 -5.62 1.68
N ALA A 91 -6.62 -6.52 2.53
CA ALA A 91 -7.00 -7.93 2.53
C ALA A 91 -8.51 -8.13 2.83
N ARG A 92 -9.18 -8.99 2.05
CA ARG A 92 -10.59 -9.38 2.24
C ARG A 92 -10.72 -10.34 3.42
N SER A 93 -10.81 -9.76 4.62
CA SER A 93 -10.95 -10.51 5.86
C SER A 93 -11.52 -9.62 6.97
N SER A 94 -11.81 -10.23 8.13
CA SER A 94 -12.22 -9.48 9.31
C SER A 94 -11.09 -8.58 9.80
N ILE A 95 -11.46 -7.49 10.48
CA ILE A 95 -10.49 -6.57 11.07
C ILE A 95 -9.53 -7.29 12.03
N SER A 96 -10.05 -8.26 12.81
CA SER A 96 -9.25 -9.09 13.72
C SER A 96 -8.21 -9.94 12.97
N ALA A 97 -8.55 -10.49 11.81
CA ALA A 97 -7.59 -11.24 10.99
C ALA A 97 -6.48 -10.32 10.46
N ARG A 98 -6.83 -9.11 9.98
CA ARG A 98 -5.85 -8.11 9.54
C ARG A 98 -4.90 -7.70 10.66
N PHE A 99 -5.41 -7.45 11.87
CA PHE A 99 -4.57 -7.14 13.03
C PHE A 99 -3.64 -8.27 13.43
N ARG A 100 -4.05 -9.55 13.28
CA ARG A 100 -3.15 -10.69 13.51
C ARG A 100 -1.99 -10.70 12.51
N VAL A 101 -2.23 -10.34 11.24
CA VAL A 101 -1.16 -10.22 10.25
C VAL A 101 -0.23 -9.07 10.58
N LEU A 102 -0.78 -7.89 10.91
CA LEU A 102 0.02 -6.73 11.35
C LEU A 102 0.86 -7.07 12.58
N PHE A 103 0.30 -7.81 13.53
CA PHE A 103 1.05 -8.29 14.68
C PHE A 103 2.26 -9.14 14.26
N LYS A 104 2.09 -10.06 13.30
CA LYS A 104 3.22 -10.87 12.77
C LYS A 104 4.27 -10.03 12.03
N ILE A 105 3.89 -8.91 11.42
CA ILE A 105 4.81 -8.02 10.71
C ILE A 105 5.69 -7.25 11.72
N TYR A 106 5.07 -6.73 12.78
CA TYR A 106 5.72 -5.77 13.69
C TYR A 106 6.23 -6.35 15.00
N CYS A 107 5.75 -7.52 15.43
CA CYS A 107 6.28 -8.23 16.60
C CYS A 107 7.55 -9.00 16.19
N ILE A 108 8.68 -8.31 16.26
CA ILE A 108 9.98 -8.79 15.78
C ILE A 108 10.56 -9.81 16.76
N GLU A 109 10.39 -9.57 18.06
CA GLU A 109 10.98 -10.38 19.15
C GLU A 109 10.26 -11.72 19.36
N GLN A 110 9.11 -11.94 18.71
CA GLN A 110 8.33 -13.20 18.73
C GLN A 110 7.91 -13.70 20.13
N GLU A 111 7.90 -12.85 21.15
CA GLU A 111 7.55 -13.24 22.53
C GLU A 111 6.02 -13.32 22.79
N GLY A 112 5.20 -13.32 21.73
CA GLY A 112 3.74 -13.31 21.85
C GLY A 112 3.16 -11.97 22.31
N THR A 113 4.02 -10.98 22.58
CA THR A 113 3.66 -9.60 22.91
C THR A 113 4.41 -8.62 22.03
N MET A 114 3.76 -7.51 21.68
CA MET A 114 4.38 -6.41 20.95
C MET A 114 4.84 -5.36 21.96
N THR A 115 6.09 -4.90 21.85
CA THR A 115 6.60 -3.81 22.69
C THR A 115 5.92 -2.48 22.34
N ILE A 116 6.01 -1.49 23.22
CA ILE A 116 5.42 -0.17 22.96
C ILE A 116 6.04 0.51 21.73
N ASP A 117 7.32 0.28 21.48
CA ASP A 117 8.03 0.90 20.36
C ASP A 117 7.68 0.21 19.04
N GLU A 118 7.55 -1.12 19.03
CA GLU A 118 6.99 -1.86 17.88
C GLU A 118 5.56 -1.41 17.57
N PHE A 119 4.73 -1.20 18.61
CA PHE A 119 3.37 -0.72 18.43
C PHE A 119 3.33 0.70 17.87
N ARG A 120 4.16 1.62 18.39
CA ARG A 120 4.28 2.99 17.85
C ARG A 120 4.74 2.97 16.40
N PHE A 121 5.70 2.11 16.07
CA PHE A 121 6.19 1.95 14.71
C PHE A 121 5.10 1.44 13.76
N CYS A 122 4.34 0.42 14.18
CA CYS A 122 3.16 -0.09 13.48
C CYS A 122 2.15 1.02 13.23
N MET A 123 1.73 1.73 14.29
CA MET A 123 0.76 2.80 14.18
C MET A 123 1.23 3.96 13.28
N GLY A 124 2.52 4.31 13.32
CA GLY A 124 3.09 5.35 12.46
C GLY A 124 3.03 4.97 10.97
N LYS A 125 3.33 3.71 10.63
CA LYS A 125 3.23 3.21 9.26
C LYS A 125 1.78 3.16 8.79
N LEU A 126 0.88 2.63 9.61
CA LEU A 126 -0.55 2.57 9.27
C LEU A 126 -1.18 3.96 9.08
N ALA A 127 -0.87 4.91 9.97
CA ALA A 127 -1.34 6.28 9.86
C ALA A 127 -0.88 6.94 8.54
N THR A 128 0.37 6.69 8.15
CA THR A 128 0.92 7.18 6.87
C THR A 128 0.18 6.58 5.68
N SER A 129 -0.03 5.26 5.65
CA SER A 129 -0.75 4.57 4.55
C SER A 129 -2.20 5.01 4.42
N VAL A 130 -2.92 5.13 5.55
CA VAL A 130 -4.31 5.61 5.58
C VAL A 130 -4.39 7.08 5.17
N GLY A 131 -3.50 7.93 5.71
CA GLY A 131 -3.44 9.35 5.38
C GLY A 131 -3.17 9.60 3.88
N ALA A 132 -2.25 8.85 3.29
CA ALA A 132 -1.97 8.90 1.85
C ALA A 132 -3.21 8.53 1.02
N THR A 133 -3.89 7.43 1.38
CA THR A 133 -5.11 6.97 0.69
C THR A 133 -6.22 8.02 0.77
N LEU A 134 -6.48 8.57 1.96
CA LEU A 134 -7.51 9.59 2.15
C LEU A 134 -7.20 10.87 1.36
N THR A 135 -5.92 11.27 1.31
CA THR A 135 -5.47 12.43 0.53
C THR A 135 -5.72 12.24 -0.97
N ILE A 136 -5.42 11.05 -1.49
CA ILE A 136 -5.70 10.69 -2.88
C ILE A 136 -7.20 10.77 -3.17
N LYS A 137 -8.04 10.13 -2.34
CA LYS A 137 -9.51 10.15 -2.53
C LYS A 137 -10.10 11.56 -2.45
N LYS A 138 -9.62 12.38 -1.51
CA LYS A 138 -9.99 13.80 -1.42
C LYS A 138 -9.65 14.56 -2.70
N THR A 139 -8.48 14.33 -3.27
CA THR A 139 -8.04 15.00 -4.51
C THR A 139 -8.95 14.64 -5.69
N ILE A 140 -9.28 13.34 -5.84
CA ILE A 140 -10.22 12.88 -6.88
C ILE A 140 -11.58 13.56 -6.73
N LEU A 141 -12.11 13.61 -5.50
CA LEU A 141 -13.41 14.26 -5.25
C LEU A 141 -13.40 15.74 -5.65
N HIS A 142 -12.33 16.48 -5.32
CA HIS A 142 -12.19 17.87 -5.74
C HIS A 142 -12.14 18.03 -7.26
N GLU A 143 -11.43 17.17 -7.97
CA GLU A 143 -11.37 17.23 -9.45
C GLU A 143 -12.72 16.86 -10.08
N LEU A 144 -13.44 15.88 -9.54
CA LEU A 144 -14.80 15.56 -9.97
C LEU A 144 -15.76 16.75 -9.80
N ILE A 145 -15.67 17.47 -8.68
CA ILE A 145 -16.46 18.68 -8.43
C ILE A 145 -16.15 19.74 -9.50
N LYS A 146 -14.86 20.06 -9.72
CA LYS A 146 -14.45 21.04 -10.75
C LYS A 146 -14.92 20.68 -12.15
N ILE A 147 -14.90 19.40 -12.53
CA ILE A 147 -15.37 18.94 -13.85
C ILE A 147 -16.90 19.05 -13.96
N SER A 148 -17.61 18.88 -12.85
CA SER A 148 -19.07 18.90 -12.80
C SER A 148 -19.64 20.31 -12.73
N GLU A 149 -18.97 21.25 -12.07
CA GLU A 149 -19.42 22.64 -11.87
C GLU A 149 -19.81 23.37 -13.18
N PRO A 150 -19.02 23.33 -14.28
CA PRO A 150 -19.39 23.97 -15.54
C PRO A 150 -20.63 23.37 -16.21
N ARG A 151 -20.99 22.11 -15.89
CA ARG A 151 -22.14 21.41 -16.46
C ARG A 151 -23.42 21.63 -15.65
N LEU A 152 -23.31 22.24 -14.47
CA LEU A 152 -24.44 22.56 -13.59
C LEU A 152 -24.97 23.97 -13.80
N VAL A 153 -24.32 24.79 -14.63
CA VAL A 153 -24.86 26.09 -15.05
C VAL A 153 -25.87 25.82 -16.17
N PRO A 154 -27.18 26.11 -15.98
CA PRO A 154 -28.15 26.01 -17.06
C PRO A 154 -27.74 26.96 -18.19
N GLU A 155 -27.84 26.53 -19.45
CA GLU A 155 -27.79 27.43 -20.59
C GLU A 155 -28.83 28.54 -20.35
N GLN A 156 -28.35 29.75 -20.01
CA GLN A 156 -29.21 30.93 -19.96
C GLN A 156 -29.64 31.21 -21.41
N GLN A 157 -30.85 30.76 -21.76
CA GLN A 157 -31.61 31.24 -22.91
C GLN A 157 -32.13 32.66 -22.65
#